data_AF-A0A2B4SHM8-F1
#
_entry.id   AF-A0A2B4SHM8-F1
#
_cell.length_a   1.000
_cell.length_b   1.000
_cell.length_c   1.000
_cell.angle_alpha   90.00
_cell.angle_beta   90.00
_cell.angle_gamma   90.00
#
_symmetry.space_group_name_H-M   'P 1'
#
loop_
_entity.id
_entity.type
_entity.pdbx_description
1 polymer ?
#
loop_
_entity_poly.entity_id
_entity_poly.type
_entity_poly.pdbx_seq_one_letter_code
_entity_poly.pdbx_strand_id
1 'polypeptide(L)'
;MEAEMVGRLLGVQPSLGEHATKEVVLQTIHSVSLIHLAARGNADRGEIALSPKCTWNNIPQEEDYLLTMSDISKVKLRAKLVVLNCCHSGCGTFKKEGVIGIARKFLASGARSVLVASWAIQDEATEQLMNQFYEHLVAGESASESLHQAIKWLRGNGFAEPNQWAPFVLMGDNVTFDLTKLREYFDGLLTNLGVQRATCDSPWPKVPSGLPRRDKNEQMIAELKTGNTR
;
A
#
# COMPACT_ATOMS: atom_id res chain seq x y z
N MET A 1 5.95 8.80 5.41
CA MET A 1 5.41 8.43 4.08
C MET A 1 5.05 6.98 4.13
N GLU A 2 3.87 6.66 3.62
CA GLU A 2 3.27 5.35 3.77
C GLU A 2 4.09 4.24 3.08
N ALA A 3 4.42 4.37 1.80
CA ALA A 3 5.20 3.36 1.09
C ALA A 3 6.62 3.20 1.62
N GLU A 4 7.25 4.27 2.13
CA GLU A 4 8.54 4.14 2.81
C GLU A 4 8.40 3.32 4.09
N MET A 5 7.33 3.55 4.87
CA MET A 5 7.05 2.80 6.09
C MET A 5 6.72 1.33 5.79
N VAL A 6 5.84 1.07 4.83
CA VAL A 6 5.48 -0.28 4.38
C VAL A 6 6.70 -0.99 3.79
N GLY A 7 7.52 -0.30 2.99
CA GLY A 7 8.76 -0.84 2.44
C GLY A 7 9.75 -1.25 3.52
N ARG A 8 9.87 -0.47 4.60
CA ARG A 8 10.69 -0.87 5.75
C ARG A 8 10.16 -2.11 6.44
N LEU A 9 8.85 -2.18 6.75
CA LEU A 9 8.24 -3.33 7.42
C LEU A 9 8.40 -4.63 6.62
N LEU A 10 8.36 -4.51 5.29
CA LEU A 10 8.43 -5.63 4.38
C LEU A 10 9.86 -5.95 3.89
N GLY A 11 10.84 -5.10 4.19
CA GLY A 11 12.22 -5.27 3.74
C GLY A 11 12.44 -5.04 2.24
N VAL A 12 11.59 -4.23 1.60
CA VAL A 12 11.65 -3.95 0.15
C VAL A 12 11.80 -2.48 -0.15
N GLN A 13 12.46 -2.17 -1.26
CA GLN A 13 12.61 -0.80 -1.75
C GLN A 13 11.36 -0.40 -2.54
N PRO A 14 10.57 0.58 -2.07
CA PRO A 14 9.40 1.05 -2.80
C PRO A 14 9.82 1.83 -4.05
N SER A 15 9.01 1.76 -5.10
CA SER A 15 9.05 2.71 -6.21
C SER A 15 8.40 4.01 -5.76
N LEU A 16 9.16 5.10 -5.74
CA LEU A 16 8.69 6.40 -5.27
C LEU A 16 8.86 7.47 -6.35
N GLY A 17 7.93 8.43 -6.38
CA GLY A 17 8.03 9.63 -7.22
C GLY A 17 8.25 9.27 -8.70
N GLU A 18 9.22 9.91 -9.36
CA GLU A 18 9.53 9.72 -10.80
C GLU A 18 9.80 8.25 -11.21
N HIS A 19 10.06 7.36 -10.25
CA HIS A 19 10.28 5.94 -10.50
C HIS A 19 9.00 5.09 -10.39
N ALA A 20 7.88 5.65 -9.93
CA ALA A 20 6.58 5.00 -9.84
C ALA A 20 5.72 5.27 -11.10
N THR A 21 6.29 5.06 -12.29
CA THR A 21 5.58 5.27 -13.56
C THR A 21 4.66 4.11 -13.91
N LYS A 22 3.67 4.36 -14.76
CA LYS A 22 2.72 3.34 -15.25
C LYS A 22 3.41 2.12 -15.85
N GLU A 23 4.47 2.32 -16.60
CA GLU A 23 5.24 1.24 -17.21
C GLU A 23 5.91 0.37 -16.16
N VAL A 24 6.56 0.99 -15.16
CA VAL A 24 7.21 0.26 -14.07
C VAL A 24 6.19 -0.57 -13.30
N VAL A 25 5.02 0.01 -13.00
CA VAL A 25 3.93 -0.70 -12.33
C VAL A 25 3.48 -1.90 -13.16
N LEU A 26 3.10 -1.71 -14.42
CA LEU A 26 2.60 -2.80 -15.27
C LEU A 26 3.66 -3.89 -15.52
N GLN A 27 4.94 -3.53 -15.56
CA GLN A 27 6.05 -4.48 -15.70
C GLN A 27 6.32 -5.32 -14.45
N THR A 28 5.92 -4.88 -13.26
CA THR A 28 6.27 -5.55 -12.00
C THR A 28 5.08 -6.22 -11.33
N ILE A 29 3.88 -5.68 -11.54
CA ILE A 29 2.65 -6.10 -10.85
C ILE A 29 2.24 -7.57 -11.12
N HIS A 30 2.72 -8.16 -12.22
CA HIS A 30 2.37 -9.52 -12.62
C HIS A 30 3.14 -10.63 -11.88
N SER A 31 4.30 -10.31 -11.30
CA SER A 31 5.21 -11.29 -10.69
C SER A 31 5.19 -11.30 -9.16
N VAL A 32 4.53 -10.33 -8.53
CA VAL A 32 4.56 -10.12 -7.08
C VAL A 32 3.35 -10.72 -6.35
N SER A 33 3.56 -11.11 -5.09
CA SER A 33 2.51 -11.69 -4.24
C SER A 33 1.75 -10.64 -3.41
N LEU A 34 2.35 -9.46 -3.22
CA LEU A 34 1.78 -8.34 -2.50
C LEU A 34 2.03 -7.06 -3.29
N ILE A 35 0.96 -6.30 -3.51
CA ILE A 35 0.99 -5.00 -4.20
C ILE A 35 0.45 -3.97 -3.24
N HIS A 36 1.17 -2.87 -3.05
CA HIS A 36 0.69 -1.71 -2.31
C HIS A 36 0.78 -0.46 -3.20
N LEU A 37 -0.36 0.17 -3.47
CA LEU A 37 -0.45 1.41 -4.24
C LEU A 37 -0.98 2.53 -3.34
N ALA A 38 -0.13 3.52 -3.08
CA ALA A 38 -0.48 4.75 -2.36
C ALA A 38 -0.37 5.93 -3.33
N ALA A 39 -1.50 6.39 -3.85
CA ALA A 39 -1.52 7.35 -4.96
C ALA A 39 -2.80 8.18 -4.99
N ARG A 40 -2.86 9.18 -5.86
CA ARG A 40 -4.14 9.86 -6.11
C ARG A 40 -4.97 9.03 -7.09
N GLY A 41 -6.20 8.71 -6.72
CA GLY A 41 -7.15 8.01 -7.56
C GLY A 41 -8.32 8.90 -7.94
N ASN A 42 -8.88 8.66 -9.12
CA ASN A 42 -10.16 9.20 -9.54
C ASN A 42 -11.24 8.16 -9.24
N ALA A 43 -12.02 8.41 -8.19
CA ALA A 43 -13.07 7.50 -7.74
C ALA A 43 -14.25 7.40 -8.73
N ASP A 44 -14.46 8.38 -9.61
CA ASP A 44 -15.54 8.35 -10.60
C ASP A 44 -15.19 7.47 -11.80
N ARG A 45 -13.93 7.52 -12.26
CA ARG A 45 -13.43 6.75 -13.41
C ARG A 45 -12.79 5.41 -13.01
N GLY A 46 -12.46 5.24 -11.72
CA GLY A 46 -11.71 4.10 -11.21
C GLY A 46 -10.31 4.01 -11.82
N GLU A 47 -9.58 5.11 -11.74
CA GLU A 47 -8.23 5.28 -12.27
C GLU A 47 -7.29 5.66 -11.15
N ILE A 48 -6.03 5.21 -11.24
CA ILE A 48 -4.97 5.57 -10.30
C ILE A 48 -3.96 6.41 -11.07
N ALA A 49 -3.79 7.68 -10.69
CA ALA A 49 -2.71 8.50 -11.22
C ALA A 49 -1.39 7.95 -10.70
N LEU A 50 -0.46 7.69 -11.60
CA LEU A 50 0.94 7.28 -11.43
C LEU A 50 1.87 8.44 -11.81
N SER A 51 3.17 8.25 -11.66
CA SER A 51 4.11 9.33 -11.97
C SER A 51 4.25 9.45 -13.47
N PRO A 52 4.05 10.64 -14.04
CA PRO A 52 4.29 10.83 -15.45
C PRO A 52 5.77 10.69 -15.75
N LYS A 53 6.08 10.13 -16.92
CA LYS A 53 7.44 10.15 -17.45
C LYS A 53 7.70 11.52 -18.08
N CYS A 54 8.34 12.41 -17.33
CA CYS A 54 8.79 13.69 -17.87
C CYS A 54 9.92 13.46 -18.88
N THR A 55 9.66 13.67 -20.16
CA THR A 55 10.70 13.76 -21.20
C THR A 55 10.85 15.22 -21.60
N TRP A 56 12.08 15.65 -21.93
CA TRP A 56 12.42 17.06 -22.16
C TRP A 56 11.56 17.75 -23.24
N ASN A 57 10.85 17.00 -24.09
CA ASN A 57 10.08 17.52 -25.23
C ASN A 57 8.60 17.11 -25.26
N ASN A 58 8.03 16.52 -24.20
CA ASN A 58 6.64 16.07 -24.27
C ASN A 58 5.85 16.32 -22.98
N ILE A 59 4.66 16.91 -23.13
CA ILE A 59 3.69 17.07 -22.04
C ILE A 59 3.02 15.71 -21.84
N PRO A 60 3.14 15.08 -20.66
CA PRO A 60 2.56 13.76 -20.40
C PRO A 60 1.05 13.76 -20.65
N GLN A 61 0.57 12.81 -21.44
CA GLN A 61 -0.86 12.61 -21.67
C GLN A 61 -1.45 11.73 -20.55
N GLU A 62 -2.76 11.81 -20.33
CA GLU A 62 -3.45 10.99 -19.31
C GLU A 62 -3.11 9.50 -19.43
N GLU A 63 -2.98 8.97 -20.65
CA GLU A 63 -2.64 7.58 -20.90
C GLU A 63 -1.25 7.15 -20.40
N ASP A 64 -0.30 8.09 -20.25
CA ASP A 64 1.07 7.84 -19.81
C ASP A 64 1.15 7.62 -18.29
N TYR A 65 0.21 8.18 -17.52
CA TYR A 65 0.27 8.18 -16.07
C TYR A 65 -1.00 7.67 -15.38
N LEU A 66 -2.14 7.55 -16.06
CA LEU A 66 -3.33 6.94 -15.46
C LEU A 66 -3.28 5.42 -15.64
N LEU A 67 -3.21 4.70 -14.52
CA LEU A 67 -3.49 3.27 -14.48
C LEU A 67 -5.00 3.06 -14.47
N THR A 68 -5.52 2.56 -15.59
CA THR A 68 -6.96 2.38 -15.80
C THR A 68 -7.41 0.95 -15.50
N MET A 69 -8.73 0.76 -15.33
CA MET A 69 -9.34 -0.57 -15.31
C MET A 69 -9.01 -1.42 -16.56
N SER A 70 -8.87 -0.78 -17.73
CA SER A 70 -8.51 -1.46 -18.98
C SER A 70 -7.08 -1.99 -18.93
N ASP A 71 -6.15 -1.23 -18.36
CA ASP A 71 -4.78 -1.66 -18.16
C ASP A 71 -4.71 -2.86 -17.21
N ILE A 72 -5.40 -2.79 -16.07
CA ILE A 72 -5.46 -3.89 -15.09
C ILE A 72 -6.06 -5.15 -15.73
N SER A 73 -7.10 -5.02 -16.56
CA SER A 73 -7.77 -6.15 -17.24
C SER A 73 -6.86 -6.89 -18.23
N LYS A 74 -5.79 -6.24 -18.72
CA LYS A 74 -4.82 -6.86 -19.64
C LYS A 74 -3.73 -7.64 -18.92
N VAL A 75 -3.59 -7.47 -17.60
CA VAL A 75 -2.55 -8.14 -16.81
C VAL A 75 -3.12 -9.36 -16.11
N LYS A 76 -2.34 -10.45 -16.06
CA LYS A 76 -2.62 -11.60 -15.21
C LYS A 76 -1.81 -11.49 -13.92
N LEU A 77 -2.51 -11.28 -12.82
CA LEU A 77 -1.93 -11.11 -11.49
C LEU A 77 -1.76 -12.46 -10.79
N ARG A 78 -0.74 -12.54 -9.94
CA ARG A 78 -0.52 -13.65 -8.99
C ARG A 78 -0.57 -13.18 -7.53
N ALA A 79 -1.04 -11.95 -7.32
CA ALA A 79 -1.05 -11.31 -6.02
C ALA A 79 -2.02 -12.01 -5.07
N LYS A 80 -1.54 -12.34 -3.87
CA LYS A 80 -2.40 -12.74 -2.75
C LYS A 80 -3.19 -11.54 -2.23
N LEU A 81 -2.53 -10.38 -2.12
CA LEU A 81 -3.14 -9.16 -1.62
C LEU A 81 -2.74 -7.95 -2.46
N VAL A 82 -3.72 -7.13 -2.81
CA VAL A 82 -3.54 -5.78 -3.34
C VAL A 82 -4.07 -4.79 -2.31
N VAL A 83 -3.26 -3.82 -1.90
CA VAL A 83 -3.66 -2.71 -1.05
C VAL A 83 -3.76 -1.45 -1.91
N LEU A 84 -4.95 -0.87 -1.96
CA LEU A 84 -5.28 0.33 -2.72
C LEU A 84 -5.60 1.45 -1.74
N ASN A 85 -4.58 2.25 -1.41
CA ASN A 85 -4.78 3.49 -0.69
C ASN A 85 -4.75 4.67 -1.68
N CYS A 86 -5.79 4.73 -2.52
CA CYS A 86 -5.83 5.66 -3.65
C CYS A 86 -6.92 6.73 -3.57
N CYS A 87 -7.61 6.90 -2.45
CA CYS A 87 -8.80 7.74 -2.37
C CYS A 87 -8.53 9.19 -1.94
N HIS A 88 -7.36 9.76 -2.28
CA HIS A 88 -6.98 11.15 -1.96
C HIS A 88 -7.59 12.23 -2.87
N SER A 89 -8.63 11.92 -3.64
CA SER A 89 -9.35 12.95 -4.41
C SER A 89 -10.30 13.71 -3.47
N GLY A 90 -9.88 14.89 -3.02
CA GLY A 90 -10.70 15.85 -2.26
C GLY A 90 -11.92 16.41 -3.02
N CYS A 91 -12.48 15.66 -3.97
CA CYS A 91 -13.69 16.01 -4.70
C CYS A 91 -14.90 15.43 -3.97
N GLY A 92 -15.67 16.33 -3.34
CA GLY A 92 -16.97 16.01 -2.76
C GLY A 92 -17.98 15.60 -3.84
N THR A 93 -17.99 14.32 -4.17
CA THR A 93 -19.14 13.48 -4.56
C THR A 93 -18.57 12.07 -4.79
N PHE A 94 -18.45 11.29 -3.73
CA PHE A 94 -17.92 9.93 -3.81
C PHE A 94 -18.92 9.00 -4.50
N LYS A 95 -18.67 8.61 -5.75
CA LYS A 95 -19.32 7.44 -6.33
C LYS A 95 -18.58 6.18 -5.89
N LYS A 96 -19.16 5.47 -4.91
CA LYS A 96 -18.67 4.17 -4.42
C LYS A 96 -18.40 3.15 -5.54
N GLU A 97 -19.05 3.32 -6.69
CA GLU A 97 -18.95 2.42 -7.84
C GLU A 97 -17.56 2.33 -8.47
N GLY A 98 -16.79 3.43 -8.58
CA GLY A 98 -15.49 3.35 -9.25
C GLY A 98 -14.38 2.76 -8.37
N VAL A 99 -14.39 3.02 -7.06
CA VAL A 99 -13.48 2.38 -6.08
C VAL A 99 -13.74 0.88 -5.98
N ILE A 100 -15.02 0.49 -5.90
CA ILE A 100 -15.41 -0.93 -5.94
C ILE A 100 -15.09 -1.53 -7.32
N GLY A 101 -15.26 -0.76 -8.39
CA GLY A 101 -14.97 -1.15 -9.75
C GLY A 101 -13.51 -1.52 -9.95
N ILE A 102 -12.58 -0.68 -9.50
CA ILE A 102 -11.14 -0.96 -9.63
C ILE A 102 -10.73 -2.16 -8.78
N ALA A 103 -11.25 -2.29 -7.55
CA ALA A 103 -11.00 -3.47 -6.71
C ALA A 103 -11.50 -4.76 -7.38
N ARG A 104 -12.70 -4.75 -7.96
CA ARG A 104 -13.24 -5.87 -8.74
C ARG A 104 -12.37 -6.20 -9.95
N LYS A 105 -11.77 -5.21 -10.61
CA LYS A 105 -10.84 -5.46 -11.72
C LYS A 105 -9.57 -6.15 -11.26
N PHE A 106 -8.99 -5.75 -10.13
CA PHE A 106 -7.85 -6.47 -9.54
C PHE A 106 -8.18 -7.93 -9.24
N LEU A 107 -9.35 -8.19 -8.62
CA LEU A 107 -9.83 -9.55 -8.38
C LEU A 107 -10.03 -10.34 -9.68
N ALA A 108 -10.70 -9.74 -10.68
CA ALA A 108 -10.93 -10.37 -11.98
C ALA A 108 -9.63 -10.67 -12.75
N SER A 109 -8.58 -9.87 -12.52
CA SER A 109 -7.26 -10.07 -13.10
C SER A 109 -6.40 -11.10 -12.36
N GLY A 110 -6.90 -11.70 -11.26
CA GLY A 110 -6.25 -12.80 -10.55
C GLY A 110 -5.72 -12.49 -9.16
N ALA A 111 -5.95 -11.28 -8.63
CA ALA A 111 -5.70 -11.03 -7.21
C ALA A 111 -6.65 -11.85 -6.34
N ARG A 112 -6.15 -12.48 -5.27
CA ARG A 112 -6.99 -13.25 -4.34
C ARG A 112 -7.77 -12.38 -3.36
N SER A 113 -7.17 -11.26 -2.95
CA SER A 113 -7.76 -10.31 -2.01
C SER A 113 -7.35 -8.89 -2.37
N VAL A 114 -8.24 -7.93 -2.09
CA VAL A 114 -8.02 -6.50 -2.27
C VAL A 114 -8.46 -5.76 -1.01
N LEU A 115 -7.55 -5.01 -0.38
CA LEU A 115 -7.85 -4.03 0.66
C LEU A 115 -7.94 -2.65 0.00
N VAL A 116 -9.06 -1.95 0.18
CA VAL A 116 -9.28 -0.66 -0.50
C VAL A 116 -9.87 0.38 0.45
N ALA A 117 -9.36 1.60 0.41
CA ALA A 117 -9.96 2.74 1.08
C ALA A 117 -11.26 3.14 0.36
N SER A 118 -12.38 3.23 1.08
CA SER A 118 -13.68 3.59 0.51
C SER A 118 -13.91 5.10 0.43
N TRP A 119 -13.15 5.90 1.19
CA TRP A 119 -13.18 7.37 1.18
C TRP A 119 -11.84 7.93 1.67
N ALA A 120 -11.62 9.23 1.46
CA ALA A 120 -10.44 9.96 1.92
C ALA A 120 -10.40 10.08 3.45
N ILE A 121 -9.22 9.91 4.03
CA ILE A 121 -8.99 9.89 5.47
C ILE A 121 -7.87 10.90 5.77
N GLN A 122 -7.79 11.36 7.01
CA GLN A 122 -6.61 12.08 7.49
C GLN A 122 -5.35 11.21 7.32
N ASP A 123 -4.27 11.83 6.85
CA ASP A 123 -3.01 11.15 6.57
C ASP A 123 -2.46 10.43 7.81
N GLU A 124 -2.59 11.04 9.00
CA GLU A 124 -2.12 10.44 10.27
C GLU A 124 -2.87 9.14 10.62
N ALA A 125 -4.19 9.13 10.52
CA ALA A 125 -4.99 7.92 10.77
C ALA A 125 -4.67 6.82 9.77
N THR A 126 -4.40 7.19 8.51
CA THR A 126 -4.04 6.24 7.46
C THR A 126 -2.67 5.63 7.70
N GLU A 127 -1.68 6.45 8.07
CA GLU A 127 -0.34 5.99 8.42
C GLU A 127 -0.37 5.03 9.61
N GLN A 128 -1.14 5.34 10.66
CA GLN A 128 -1.28 4.43 11.82
C GLN A 128 -2.01 3.13 11.46
N LEU A 129 -3.09 3.21 10.67
CA LEU A 129 -3.83 2.03 10.25
C LEU A 129 -2.95 1.10 9.41
N MET A 130 -2.20 1.65 8.45
CA MET A 130 -1.29 0.87 7.62
C MET A 130 -0.14 0.29 8.43
N ASN A 131 0.43 1.07 9.36
CA ASN A 131 1.48 0.56 10.24
C ASN A 131 0.99 -0.66 11.03
N GLN A 132 -0.15 -0.52 11.72
CA GLN A 132 -0.75 -1.62 12.48
C GLN A 132 -1.13 -2.81 11.59
N PHE A 133 -1.75 -2.55 10.43
CA PHE A 133 -2.12 -3.60 9.48
C PHE A 133 -0.90 -4.43 9.05
N TYR A 134 0.20 -3.78 8.65
CA TYR A 134 1.39 -4.49 8.19
C TYR A 134 2.18 -5.13 9.33
N GLU A 135 2.19 -4.57 10.54
CA GLU A 135 2.78 -5.22 11.72
C GLU A 135 2.13 -6.59 11.98
N HIS A 136 0.80 -6.64 11.99
CA HIS A 136 0.05 -7.87 12.17
C HIS A 136 0.21 -8.84 10.98
N LEU A 137 0.24 -8.33 9.74
CA LEU A 137 0.42 -9.15 8.54
C LEU A 137 1.81 -9.82 8.52
N VAL A 138 2.86 -9.08 8.91
CA VAL A 138 4.23 -9.59 9.05
C VAL A 138 4.35 -10.57 10.22
N ALA A 139 3.53 -10.41 11.27
CA ALA A 139 3.44 -11.36 12.37
C ALA A 139 2.82 -12.72 11.97
N GLY A 140 2.30 -12.83 10.74
CA GLY A 140 1.73 -14.06 10.18
C GLY A 140 0.21 -14.15 10.31
N GLU A 141 -0.45 -13.08 10.76
CA GLU A 141 -1.90 -13.03 10.81
C GLU A 141 -2.50 -12.95 9.40
N SER A 142 -3.79 -13.30 9.31
CA SER A 142 -4.54 -13.19 8.06
C SER A 142 -4.92 -11.74 7.77
N ALA A 143 -5.07 -11.37 6.50
CA ALA A 143 -5.40 -10.00 6.11
C ALA A 143 -6.66 -9.45 6.81
N SER A 144 -7.69 -10.29 7.05
CA SER A 144 -8.88 -9.85 7.81
C SER A 144 -8.59 -9.59 9.28
N GLU A 145 -7.77 -10.44 9.91
CA GLU A 145 -7.37 -10.29 11.31
C GLU A 145 -6.47 -9.06 11.48
N SER A 146 -5.48 -8.87 10.61
CA SER A 146 -4.62 -7.70 10.62
C SER A 146 -5.40 -6.39 10.47
N LEU A 147 -6.41 -6.37 9.59
CA LEU A 147 -7.30 -5.21 9.46
C LEU A 147 -8.13 -5.01 10.74
N HIS A 148 -8.66 -6.09 11.32
CA HIS A 148 -9.44 -6.04 12.55
C HIS A 148 -8.62 -5.44 13.71
N GLN A 149 -7.38 -5.91 13.91
CA GLN A 149 -6.50 -5.42 14.95
C GLN A 149 -6.10 -3.96 14.74
N ALA A 150 -5.80 -3.56 13.49
CA ALA A 150 -5.52 -2.16 13.17
C ALA A 150 -6.70 -1.24 13.53
N ILE A 151 -7.92 -1.60 13.13
CA ILE A 151 -9.13 -0.83 13.48
C ILE A 151 -9.34 -0.76 14.99
N LYS A 152 -9.15 -1.88 15.69
CA LYS A 152 -9.27 -1.94 17.15
C LYS A 152 -8.23 -1.05 17.84
N TRP A 153 -6.99 -1.02 17.34
CA TRP A 153 -5.94 -0.16 17.86
C TRP A 153 -6.29 1.31 17.67
N LEU A 154 -6.72 1.73 16.48
CA LEU A 154 -7.11 3.12 16.22
C LEU A 154 -8.19 3.59 17.18
N ARG A 155 -9.25 2.79 17.36
CA ARG A 155 -10.36 3.09 18.27
C ARG A 155 -9.91 3.23 19.73
N GLY A 156 -8.84 2.55 20.13
CA GLY A 156 -8.26 2.62 21.47
C GLY A 156 -7.26 3.77 21.67
N ASN A 157 -6.77 4.38 20.59
CA ASN A 157 -5.62 5.31 20.62
C ASN A 157 -5.97 6.71 20.08
N GLY A 158 -7.17 7.20 20.39
CA GLY A 158 -7.56 8.60 20.12
C GLY A 158 -8.19 8.86 18.75
N PHE A 159 -8.36 7.84 17.90
CA PHE A 159 -9.12 7.94 16.66
C PHE A 159 -10.58 7.57 16.91
N ALA A 160 -11.33 8.49 17.53
CA ALA A 160 -12.71 8.25 17.98
C ALA A 160 -13.72 8.20 16.82
N GLU A 161 -13.47 8.96 15.75
CA GLU A 161 -14.47 9.17 14.71
C GLU A 161 -14.45 8.05 13.65
N PRO A 162 -15.60 7.50 13.23
CA PRO A 162 -15.66 6.44 12.22
C PRO A 162 -14.96 6.76 10.90
N ASN A 163 -14.87 8.04 10.53
CA ASN A 163 -14.15 8.46 9.34
C ASN A 163 -12.64 8.17 9.42
N GLN A 164 -12.07 7.98 10.61
CA GLN A 164 -10.65 7.69 10.84
C GLN A 164 -10.31 6.19 10.74
N TRP A 165 -11.25 5.28 11.05
CA TRP A 165 -10.96 3.84 11.15
C TRP A 165 -11.88 2.91 10.34
N ALA A 166 -13.05 3.36 9.86
CA ALA A 166 -13.94 2.56 9.01
C ALA A 166 -13.74 2.56 7.47
N PRO A 167 -12.81 3.32 6.84
CA PRO A 167 -12.76 3.47 5.39
C PRO A 167 -12.28 2.22 4.65
N PHE A 168 -11.42 1.42 5.29
CA PHE A 168 -10.81 0.28 4.62
C PHE A 168 -11.73 -0.93 4.61
N VAL A 169 -11.92 -1.49 3.41
CA VAL A 169 -12.71 -2.69 3.17
C VAL A 169 -11.84 -3.73 2.50
N LEU A 170 -11.86 -4.95 3.04
CA LEU A 170 -11.22 -6.11 2.46
C LEU A 170 -12.23 -6.88 1.60
N MET A 171 -11.86 -7.22 0.36
CA MET A 171 -12.68 -7.98 -0.58
C MET A 171 -11.91 -9.18 -1.12
N GLY A 172 -12.53 -10.36 -1.11
CA GLY A 172 -11.92 -11.61 -1.62
C GLY A 172 -11.58 -12.59 -0.50
N ASP A 173 -10.56 -13.41 -0.72
CA ASP A 173 -10.12 -14.45 0.21
C ASP A 173 -9.47 -13.88 1.47
N ASN A 174 -9.61 -14.57 2.60
CA ASN A 174 -8.79 -14.29 3.77
C ASN A 174 -7.38 -14.90 3.61
N VAL A 175 -6.44 -14.11 3.11
CA VAL A 175 -5.07 -14.56 2.79
C VAL A 175 -4.10 -14.36 3.96
N THR A 176 -3.06 -15.20 4.02
CA THR A 176 -1.92 -15.07 4.94
C THR A 176 -0.60 -15.01 4.16
N PHE A 177 0.43 -14.46 4.81
CA PHE A 177 1.79 -14.43 4.30
C PHE A 177 2.74 -15.12 5.29
N ASP A 178 3.65 -15.94 4.78
CA ASP A 178 4.76 -16.47 5.57
C ASP A 178 5.93 -15.47 5.48
N LEU A 179 5.86 -14.42 6.29
CA LEU A 179 6.92 -13.41 6.44
C LEU A 179 7.76 -13.68 7.69
N THR A 180 7.66 -14.88 8.26
CA THR A 180 8.31 -15.27 9.51
C THR A 180 9.83 -15.13 9.43
N LYS A 181 10.42 -15.40 8.25
CA LYS A 181 11.84 -15.19 7.97
C LYS A 181 12.26 -13.72 7.96
N LEU A 182 11.39 -12.80 7.53
CA LEU A 182 11.62 -11.36 7.64
C LEU A 182 11.57 -10.94 9.11
N ARG A 183 10.62 -11.47 9.88
CA ARG A 183 10.52 -11.22 11.32
C ARG A 183 11.77 -11.68 12.09
N GLU A 184 12.23 -12.91 11.88
CA GLU A 184 13.45 -13.43 12.50
C GLU A 184 14.68 -12.57 12.16
N TYR A 185 14.75 -12.10 10.91
CA TYR A 185 15.81 -11.21 10.47
C TYR A 185 15.77 -9.85 11.17
N PHE A 186 14.60 -9.20 11.25
CA PHE A 186 14.44 -7.92 11.94
C PHE A 186 14.64 -8.06 13.46
N ASP A 187 14.06 -9.08 14.09
CA ASP A 187 14.25 -9.36 15.53
C ASP A 187 15.74 -9.60 15.85
N GLY A 188 16.46 -10.32 14.97
CA GLY A 188 17.91 -10.52 15.08
C GLY A 188 18.71 -9.22 14.90
N LEU A 189 18.30 -8.35 13.97
CA LEU A 189 18.95 -7.06 13.73
C LEU A 189 18.75 -6.09 14.90
N LEU A 190 17.54 -6.05 15.47
CA LEU A 190 17.19 -5.25 16.65
C LEU A 190 17.96 -5.74 17.90
N THR A 191 18.03 -7.06 18.09
CA THR A 191 18.81 -7.67 19.18
C THR A 191 20.30 -7.30 19.07
N ASN A 192 20.88 -7.38 17.87
CA ASN A 192 22.28 -7.03 17.63
C ASN A 192 22.58 -5.53 17.77
N LEU A 193 21.57 -4.67 17.60
CA LEU A 193 21.68 -3.21 17.80
C LEU A 193 21.36 -2.80 19.26
N GLY A 194 21.10 -3.75 20.16
CA GLY A 194 20.73 -3.46 21.55
C GLY A 194 19.37 -2.80 21.71
N VAL A 195 18.51 -2.88 20.69
CA VAL A 195 17.15 -2.35 20.71
C VAL A 195 16.22 -3.38 21.36
N GLN A 196 15.75 -3.11 22.58
CA GLN A 196 14.70 -3.92 23.20
C GLN A 196 13.36 -3.69 22.47
N ARG A 197 12.53 -4.74 22.44
CA ARG A 197 11.19 -4.70 21.83
C ARG A 197 10.41 -3.52 22.41
N ALA A 198 10.03 -2.58 21.55
CA ALA A 198 9.12 -1.50 21.95
C ALA A 198 7.77 -2.15 22.31
N THR A 199 7.35 -1.98 23.56
CA THR A 199 5.92 -2.06 23.89
C THR A 199 5.20 -0.91 23.17
N CYS A 200 3.92 -1.09 22.89
CA CYS A 200 3.07 -0.32 21.98
C CYS A 200 3.04 1.22 22.15
N ASP A 201 3.78 1.78 23.10
CA ASP A 201 3.78 3.18 23.52
C ASP A 201 5.13 3.90 23.31
N SER A 202 6.09 3.34 22.56
CA SER A 202 7.42 3.96 22.36
C SER A 202 7.66 4.43 20.91
N PRO A 203 8.26 5.62 20.67
CA PRO A 203 8.63 6.05 19.32
C PRO A 203 9.78 5.20 18.76
N TRP A 204 9.63 4.76 17.51
CA TRP A 204 10.51 3.82 16.82
C TRP A 204 11.95 4.33 16.61
N PRO A 205 12.99 3.49 16.83
CA PRO A 205 14.37 3.87 16.54
C PRO A 205 14.68 3.88 15.03
N LYS A 206 15.64 4.71 14.62
CA LYS A 206 16.04 4.87 13.22
C LYS A 206 16.82 3.65 12.71
N VAL A 207 16.46 3.18 11.50
CA VAL A 207 17.05 2.01 10.83
C VAL A 207 18.48 2.29 10.35
N PRO A 208 19.44 1.36 10.51
CA PRO A 208 20.79 1.54 9.98
C PRO A 208 20.84 1.42 8.45
N SER A 209 21.62 2.29 7.81
CA SER A 209 21.90 2.26 6.38
C SER A 209 22.88 1.12 6.05
N GLY A 210 22.39 -0.04 5.59
CA GLY A 210 23.27 -1.14 5.18
C GLY A 210 22.62 -2.52 4.99
N LEU A 211 21.37 -2.60 4.54
CA LEU A 211 20.69 -3.88 4.33
C LEU A 211 21.31 -4.68 3.15
N PRO A 212 21.57 -5.99 3.29
CA PRO A 212 22.07 -6.84 2.22
C PRO A 212 21.00 -7.07 1.13
N ARG A 213 21.43 -7.13 -0.15
CA ARG A 213 20.55 -7.41 -1.30
C ARG A 213 20.01 -8.85 -1.23
N ARG A 214 18.68 -9.03 -1.16
CA ARG A 214 17.98 -10.33 -1.32
C ARG A 214 16.67 -10.21 -2.12
N ASP A 215 16.17 -11.39 -2.51
CA ASP A 215 15.32 -11.73 -3.66
C ASP A 215 14.28 -10.67 -4.08
N LYS A 216 14.49 -10.08 -5.25
CA LYS A 216 13.75 -8.89 -5.75
C LYS A 216 12.33 -9.20 -6.26
N ASN A 217 11.90 -10.46 -6.19
CA ASN A 217 10.77 -10.97 -6.98
C ASN A 217 9.41 -10.97 -6.26
N GLU A 218 9.32 -10.64 -4.97
CA GLU A 218 8.12 -11.02 -4.21
C GLU A 218 7.11 -9.89 -3.96
N GLN A 219 7.50 -8.62 -4.04
CA GLN A 219 6.67 -7.53 -3.51
C GLN A 219 6.91 -6.21 -4.24
N MET A 220 5.84 -5.46 -4.48
CA MET A 220 5.89 -4.16 -5.13
C MET A 220 5.10 -3.14 -4.31
N ILE A 221 5.74 -2.02 -3.99
CA ILE A 221 5.13 -0.88 -3.33
C ILE A 221 5.38 0.32 -4.22
N ALA A 222 4.33 1.01 -4.64
CA ALA A 222 4.43 2.28 -5.36
C ALA A 222 3.72 3.39 -4.58
N GLU A 223 4.44 4.50 -4.32
CA GLU A 223 3.83 5.74 -3.84
C GLU A 223 4.26 6.94 -4.68
N LEU A 224 3.31 7.85 -4.89
CA LEU A 224 3.55 9.09 -5.60
C LEU A 224 3.54 10.26 -4.65
N LYS A 225 4.70 10.89 -4.54
CA LYS A 225 4.77 12.28 -4.10
C LYS A 225 4.59 13.18 -5.29
N THR A 226 3.43 13.83 -5.41
CA THR A 226 3.38 15.11 -6.12
C THR A 226 4.07 16.14 -5.25
N GLY A 227 5.16 16.74 -5.75
CA GLY A 227 5.83 17.85 -5.10
C GLY A 227 4.84 18.96 -4.74
N ASN A 228 5.01 19.52 -3.56
CA ASN A 228 4.30 20.68 -3.08
C ASN A 228 4.57 21.86 -4.01
N THR A 229 3.65 22.19 -4.91
CA THR A 229 3.61 23.50 -5.55
C THR A 229 2.53 24.33 -4.86
N ARG A 230 3.02 25.37 -4.19
CA ARG A 230 2.27 26.49 -3.63
C ARG A 230 1.27 27.08 -4.62
#